data_AF-A0A7W6D0U8-F1
#
_entry.id   AF-A0A7W6D0U8-F1
#
_cell.length_a   1.000
_cell.length_b   1.000
_cell.length_c   1.000
_cell.angle_alpha   90.00
_cell.angle_beta   90.00
_cell.angle_gamma   90.00
#
_symmetry.space_group_name_H-M   'P 1'
#
loop_
_entity.id
_entity.type
_entity.pdbx_description
1 polymer ?
#
loop_
_entity_poly.entity_id
_entity_poly.type
_entity_poly.pdbx_seq_one_letter_code
_entity_poly.pdbx_strand_id
1 'polypeptide(L)'
;MRLRLALIALLIGAAPALAGPPAPGPLASAMIESYLLPRYEAFGRATAEQARAWKDACQDGDFSADLETLRERFQVAADGWAAVEHVTIGPASVGLRADRIYFGPDRRNAVAKALGELEAKASEGDVAEEAVQRLSVAGQGFPALERLLYETDKATPQARCRAGVAISRNLAMIAEEILSGWRAADGPLARLKRGEGDPVHFADPAQAAARLMTDLAGGFQRVNDMKLFPVLGSAPDMARPKAAEGWRSGRSARAIRAAVASLAAQARIFAAAAPKDVAAAVDKDLAAAEAAVAKLPDDLGQAAEDPKRRPAMEAAIAALKTAQNDLAKSIAPALGVPLGFNALDGD
;
A
#
# COMPACT_ATOMS: atom_id res chain seq x y z
N MET A 1 29.14 -78.37 17.07
CA MET A 1 28.44 -77.47 18.02
C MET A 1 28.59 -76.05 17.50
N ARG A 2 27.48 -75.36 17.24
CA ARG A 2 27.40 -74.07 16.53
C ARG A 2 27.55 -72.91 17.52
N LEU A 3 28.26 -71.85 17.16
CA LEU A 3 27.98 -70.52 17.70
C LEU A 3 28.30 -69.47 16.62
N ARG A 4 27.26 -68.92 15.99
CA ARG A 4 27.35 -67.76 15.09
C ARG A 4 27.00 -66.53 15.92
N LEU A 5 27.96 -65.62 16.11
CA LEU A 5 27.69 -64.29 16.67
C LEU A 5 26.90 -63.48 15.64
N ALA A 6 25.68 -63.08 16.00
CA ALA A 6 24.89 -62.13 15.24
C ALA A 6 25.25 -60.70 15.70
N LEU A 7 25.84 -59.92 14.80
CA LEU A 7 26.11 -58.50 14.98
C LEU A 7 24.79 -57.75 14.71
N ILE A 8 24.15 -57.20 15.74
CA ILE A 8 22.98 -56.34 15.60
C ILE A 8 23.49 -54.91 15.34
N ALA A 9 23.46 -54.49 14.08
CA ALA A 9 23.67 -53.10 13.70
C ALA A 9 22.38 -52.30 13.99
N LEU A 10 22.41 -51.49 15.04
CA LEU A 10 21.33 -50.57 15.39
C LEU A 10 21.35 -49.38 14.42
N LEU A 11 20.54 -49.46 13.35
CA LEU A 11 20.27 -48.33 12.45
C LEU A 11 19.37 -47.32 13.19
N ILE A 12 19.99 -46.32 13.81
CA ILE A 12 19.28 -45.14 14.32
C ILE A 12 18.80 -44.36 13.09
N GLY A 13 17.54 -44.55 12.71
CA GLY A 13 16.89 -43.72 11.71
C GLY A 13 16.78 -42.29 12.23
N ALA A 14 17.56 -41.37 11.65
CA ALA A 14 17.34 -39.95 11.84
C ALA A 14 15.96 -39.60 11.26
N ALA A 15 14.97 -39.42 12.13
CA ALA A 15 13.72 -38.82 11.73
C ALA A 15 14.02 -37.44 11.12
N PRO A 16 13.45 -37.09 9.95
CA PRO A 16 13.61 -35.74 9.43
C PRO A 16 13.10 -34.79 10.51
N ALA A 17 13.96 -33.89 10.99
CA ALA A 17 13.52 -32.83 11.89
C ALA A 17 12.44 -32.06 11.12
N LEU A 18 11.20 -32.15 11.59
CA LEU A 18 10.13 -31.27 11.13
C LEU A 18 10.64 -29.85 11.41
N ALA A 19 11.08 -29.16 10.37
CA ALA A 19 11.51 -27.78 10.48
C ALA A 19 10.34 -27.01 11.07
N GLY A 20 10.51 -26.48 12.28
CA GLY A 20 9.54 -25.58 12.88
C GLY A 20 9.34 -24.33 12.01
N PRO A 21 8.32 -23.52 12.29
CA PRO A 21 8.13 -22.26 11.57
C PRO A 21 9.43 -21.43 11.61
N PRO A 22 9.75 -20.70 10.53
CA PRO A 22 10.93 -19.84 10.50
C PRO A 22 10.88 -18.84 11.65
N ALA A 23 12.04 -18.53 12.24
CA ALA A 23 12.10 -17.52 13.27
C ALA A 23 11.53 -16.17 12.75
N PRO A 24 10.82 -15.38 13.58
CA PRO A 24 10.16 -14.15 13.15
C PRO A 24 11.06 -13.13 12.43
N GLY A 25 12.30 -12.94 12.88
CA GLY A 25 13.26 -12.02 12.24
C GLY A 25 13.64 -12.44 10.81
N PRO A 26 14.09 -13.68 10.57
CA PRO A 26 14.31 -14.23 9.23
C PRO A 26 13.07 -14.19 8.32
N LEU A 27 11.87 -14.50 8.85
CA LEU A 27 10.62 -14.39 8.10
C LEU A 27 10.36 -12.96 7.61
N ALA A 28 10.54 -11.98 8.50
CA ALA A 28 10.40 -10.56 8.15
C ALA A 28 11.45 -10.10 7.13
N SER A 29 12.71 -10.51 7.28
CA SER A 29 13.77 -10.18 6.30
C SER A 29 13.43 -10.73 4.91
N ALA A 30 13.07 -12.01 4.83
CA ALA A 30 12.70 -12.64 3.57
C ALA A 30 11.52 -11.92 2.91
N MET A 31 10.49 -11.55 3.66
CA MET A 31 9.34 -10.81 3.15
C MET A 31 9.69 -9.40 2.69
N ILE A 32 10.52 -8.67 3.43
CA ILE A 32 10.99 -7.35 2.97
C ILE A 32 11.73 -7.51 1.64
N GLU A 33 12.60 -8.51 1.52
CA GLU A 33 13.40 -8.72 0.30
C GLU A 33 12.61 -9.22 -0.90
N SER A 34 11.80 -10.26 -0.73
CA SER A 34 11.17 -10.96 -1.84
C SER A 34 9.79 -10.38 -2.21
N TYR A 35 9.17 -9.64 -1.30
CA TYR A 35 7.83 -9.08 -1.50
C TYR A 35 7.83 -7.55 -1.53
N LEU A 36 8.44 -6.89 -0.53
CA LEU A 36 8.30 -5.46 -0.35
C LEU A 36 9.23 -4.64 -1.27
N LEU A 37 10.51 -5.00 -1.34
CA LEU A 37 11.49 -4.31 -2.19
C LEU A 37 11.09 -4.29 -3.67
N PRO A 38 10.69 -5.40 -4.32
CA PRO A 38 10.27 -5.38 -5.71
C PRO A 38 9.08 -4.45 -5.98
N ARG A 39 8.18 -4.28 -5.00
CA ARG A 39 7.02 -3.38 -5.10
C ARG A 39 7.43 -1.91 -4.96
N TYR A 40 8.32 -1.59 -4.02
CA TYR A 40 8.87 -0.23 -3.94
C TYR A 40 9.72 0.12 -5.16
N GLU A 41 10.44 -0.83 -5.74
CA GLU A 41 11.15 -0.63 -7.01
C GLU A 41 10.18 -0.34 -8.17
N ALA A 42 9.07 -1.09 -8.26
CA ALA A 42 8.03 -0.84 -9.26
C ALA A 42 7.40 0.54 -9.07
N PHE A 43 7.09 0.90 -7.82
CA PHE A 43 6.57 2.22 -7.47
C PHE A 43 7.55 3.35 -7.83
N GLY A 44 8.82 3.21 -7.49
CA GLY A 44 9.87 4.18 -7.84
C GLY A 44 10.08 4.33 -9.35
N ARG A 45 10.04 3.23 -10.12
CA ARG A 45 10.09 3.31 -11.59
C ARG A 45 8.89 4.05 -12.15
N ALA A 46 7.68 3.74 -11.69
CA ALA A 46 6.45 4.33 -12.20
C ALA A 46 6.36 5.84 -11.87
N THR A 47 6.75 6.26 -10.67
CA THR A 47 6.79 7.69 -10.31
C THR A 47 7.88 8.43 -11.06
N ALA A 48 9.04 7.81 -11.31
CA ALA A 48 10.09 8.40 -12.15
C ALA A 48 9.65 8.56 -13.62
N GLU A 49 8.88 7.61 -14.16
CA GLU A 49 8.25 7.74 -15.48
C GLU A 49 7.21 8.86 -15.51
N GLN A 50 6.37 8.97 -14.48
CA GLN A 50 5.41 10.07 -14.33
C GLN A 50 6.12 11.43 -14.31
N ALA A 51 7.20 11.57 -13.52
CA ALA A 51 7.98 12.80 -13.44
C ALA A 51 8.63 13.18 -14.78
N ARG A 52 9.15 12.20 -15.53
CA ARG A 52 9.67 12.44 -16.89
C ARG A 52 8.56 12.91 -17.84
N ALA A 53 7.41 12.24 -17.84
CA ALA A 53 6.29 12.61 -18.70
C ALA A 53 5.81 14.04 -18.41
N TRP A 54 5.71 14.45 -17.14
CA TRP A 54 5.37 15.83 -16.79
C TRP A 54 6.40 16.85 -17.27
N LYS A 55 7.70 16.54 -17.13
CA LYS A 55 8.76 17.41 -17.62
C LYS A 55 8.68 17.59 -19.14
N ASP A 56 8.46 16.51 -19.87
CA ASP A 56 8.41 16.53 -21.34
C ASP A 56 7.15 17.24 -21.85
N ALA A 57 5.99 16.96 -21.26
CA ALA A 57 4.71 17.60 -21.60
C ALA A 57 4.70 19.12 -21.34
N CYS A 58 5.56 19.60 -20.45
CA CYS A 58 5.57 21.01 -20.02
C CYS A 58 6.67 21.86 -20.65
N GLN A 59 7.36 21.38 -21.69
CA GLN A 59 8.42 22.14 -22.37
C GLN A 59 7.90 23.45 -22.97
N ASP A 60 6.70 23.43 -23.54
CA ASP A 60 6.05 24.62 -24.11
C ASP A 60 5.17 25.38 -23.09
N GLY A 61 5.17 24.93 -21.82
CA GLY A 61 4.39 25.52 -20.74
C GLY A 61 2.90 25.17 -20.74
N ASP A 62 2.48 24.18 -21.53
CA ASP A 62 1.12 23.64 -21.54
C ASP A 62 1.13 22.13 -21.83
N PHE A 63 0.64 21.33 -20.88
CA PHE A 63 0.61 19.87 -20.97
C PHE A 63 -0.62 19.32 -21.71
N SER A 64 -1.51 20.17 -22.22
CA SER A 64 -2.80 19.74 -22.79
C SER A 64 -2.66 18.75 -23.95
N ALA A 65 -1.59 18.86 -24.75
CA ALA A 65 -1.31 17.94 -25.86
C ALA A 65 -0.98 16.51 -25.39
N ASP A 66 -0.44 16.35 -24.18
CA ASP A 66 0.03 15.10 -23.60
C ASP A 66 -0.87 14.58 -22.46
N LEU A 67 -2.06 15.18 -22.29
CA LEU A 67 -2.93 14.92 -21.15
C LEU A 67 -3.25 13.43 -20.94
N GLU A 68 -3.56 12.70 -22.01
CA GLU A 68 -3.86 11.27 -21.91
C GLU A 68 -2.62 10.45 -21.49
N THR A 69 -1.44 10.76 -22.03
CA THR A 69 -0.17 10.15 -21.59
C THR A 69 0.06 10.38 -20.10
N LEU A 70 -0.15 11.61 -19.61
CA LEU A 70 0.01 11.93 -18.19
C LEU A 70 -1.01 11.22 -17.30
N ARG A 71 -2.24 11.02 -17.79
CA ARG A 71 -3.29 10.27 -17.10
C ARG A 71 -2.95 8.79 -17.01
N GLU A 72 -2.49 8.18 -18.10
CA GLU A 72 -2.05 6.78 -18.10
C GLU A 72 -0.91 6.54 -17.12
N ARG A 73 0.12 7.39 -17.15
CA ARG A 73 1.27 7.31 -16.25
C ARG A 73 0.89 7.58 -14.80
N PHE A 74 -0.03 8.51 -14.54
CA PHE A 74 -0.61 8.73 -13.22
C PHE A 74 -1.23 7.46 -12.66
N GLN A 75 -2.03 6.76 -13.46
CA GLN A 75 -2.70 5.55 -13.02
C GLN A 75 -1.70 4.44 -12.64
N VAL A 76 -0.65 4.23 -13.46
CA VAL A 76 0.39 3.23 -13.17
C VAL A 76 1.17 3.59 -11.90
N ALA A 77 1.56 4.86 -11.73
CA ALA A 77 2.27 5.31 -10.53
C ALA A 77 1.42 5.16 -9.26
N ALA A 78 0.13 5.50 -9.34
CA ALA A 78 -0.79 5.41 -8.23
C ALA A 78 -1.17 3.95 -7.89
N ASP A 79 -1.09 3.01 -8.85
CA ASP A 79 -1.21 1.57 -8.56
C ASP A 79 -0.01 1.05 -7.79
N GLY A 80 1.19 1.53 -8.13
CA GLY A 80 2.42 1.23 -7.39
C GLY A 80 2.30 1.60 -5.91
N TRP A 81 1.69 2.76 -5.60
CA TRP A 81 1.40 3.15 -4.23
C TRP A 81 0.33 2.27 -3.57
N ALA A 82 -0.80 2.03 -4.24
CA ALA A 82 -1.87 1.17 -3.69
C ALA A 82 -1.35 -0.24 -3.32
N ALA A 83 -0.35 -0.75 -4.03
CA ALA A 83 0.27 -2.03 -3.72
C ALA A 83 1.09 -2.04 -2.40
N VAL A 84 1.48 -0.90 -1.85
CA VAL A 84 2.35 -0.80 -0.66
C VAL A 84 1.80 0.11 0.44
N GLU A 85 0.70 0.81 0.22
CA GLU A 85 0.09 1.76 1.17
C GLU A 85 -0.29 1.13 2.52
N HIS A 86 -0.46 -0.20 2.56
CA HIS A 86 -0.76 -0.91 3.79
C HIS A 86 0.46 -1.05 4.71
N VAL A 87 1.67 -0.85 4.22
CA VAL A 87 2.89 -0.95 5.02
C VAL A 87 3.12 0.38 5.72
N THR A 88 2.90 0.40 7.04
CA THR A 88 3.04 1.59 7.90
C THR A 88 4.36 1.61 8.66
N ILE A 89 5.16 0.54 8.57
CA ILE A 89 6.50 0.45 9.14
C ILE A 89 7.59 0.80 8.11
N GLY A 90 8.81 1.03 8.62
CA GLY A 90 9.99 1.27 7.79
C GLY A 90 10.04 2.67 7.20
N PRO A 91 10.86 2.90 6.17
CA PRO A 91 11.13 4.21 5.60
C PRO A 91 9.90 5.01 5.15
N ALA A 92 8.78 4.37 4.80
CA ALA A 92 7.54 5.04 4.44
C ALA A 92 6.88 5.79 5.63
N SER A 93 7.19 5.38 6.87
CA SER A 93 6.65 5.98 8.10
C SER A 93 7.38 7.25 8.54
N VAL A 94 8.52 7.57 7.94
CA VAL A 94 9.38 8.70 8.33
C VAL A 94 8.98 9.94 7.54
N GLY A 95 9.03 11.11 8.18
CA GLY A 95 8.86 12.39 7.49
C GLY A 95 7.50 12.56 6.79
N LEU A 96 6.45 11.92 7.32
CA LEU A 96 5.10 11.92 6.76
C LEU A 96 5.06 11.50 5.29
N ARG A 97 5.98 10.62 4.85
CA ARG A 97 6.09 10.24 3.43
C ARG A 97 4.81 9.60 2.90
N ALA A 98 4.16 8.73 3.67
CA ALA A 98 2.87 8.16 3.29
C ALA A 98 1.80 9.24 3.06
N ASP A 99 1.65 10.19 4.00
CA ASP A 99 0.69 11.30 3.88
C ASP A 99 1.03 12.26 2.72
N ARG A 100 2.33 12.49 2.48
CA ARG A 100 2.83 13.32 1.37
C ARG A 100 2.63 12.65 0.01
N ILE A 101 2.66 11.31 -0.07
CA ILE A 101 2.31 10.57 -1.28
C ILE A 101 0.80 10.61 -1.49
N TYR A 102 0.03 10.35 -0.43
CA TYR A 102 -1.42 10.28 -0.50
C TYR A 102 -2.09 10.86 0.75
N PHE A 103 -2.51 12.13 0.65
CA PHE A 103 -3.30 12.78 1.69
C PHE A 103 -4.79 12.50 1.49
N GLY A 104 -5.41 11.73 2.39
CA GLY A 104 -6.84 11.48 2.39
C GLY A 104 -7.30 10.70 3.61
N PRO A 105 -8.61 10.75 3.96
CA PRO A 105 -9.71 11.37 3.24
C PRO A 105 -9.75 12.90 3.39
N ASP A 106 -9.92 13.62 2.28
CA ASP A 106 -9.89 15.10 2.26
C ASP A 106 -11.25 15.72 2.63
N ARG A 107 -11.64 15.64 3.91
CA ARG A 107 -12.94 16.15 4.40
C ARG A 107 -13.10 17.67 4.31
N ARG A 108 -11.99 18.42 4.25
CA ARG A 108 -11.98 19.89 4.32
C ARG A 108 -11.52 20.55 3.02
N ASN A 109 -11.45 19.79 1.92
CA ASN A 109 -10.98 20.28 0.62
C ASN A 109 -9.56 20.90 0.71
N ALA A 110 -8.72 20.40 1.60
CA ALA A 110 -7.36 20.86 1.86
C ALA A 110 -6.46 20.65 0.64
N VAL A 111 -6.73 19.63 -0.17
CA VAL A 111 -5.97 19.37 -1.41
C VAL A 111 -6.17 20.51 -2.41
N ALA A 112 -7.41 20.99 -2.59
CA ALA A 112 -7.69 22.11 -3.50
C ALA A 112 -6.98 23.39 -3.06
N LYS A 113 -7.07 23.68 -1.75
CA LYS A 113 -6.42 24.86 -1.17
C LYS A 113 -4.90 24.81 -1.35
N ALA A 114 -4.27 23.68 -0.99
CA ALA A 114 -2.83 23.52 -1.09
C ALA A 114 -2.34 23.53 -2.56
N LEU A 115 -3.12 22.97 -3.48
CA LEU A 115 -2.81 23.05 -4.92
C LEU A 115 -2.87 24.50 -5.43
N GLY A 116 -3.90 25.26 -5.07
CA GLY A 116 -4.00 26.67 -5.47
C GLY A 116 -2.86 27.53 -4.90
N GLU A 117 -2.42 27.26 -3.67
CA GLU A 117 -1.22 27.89 -3.08
C GLU A 117 0.06 27.54 -3.87
N LEU A 118 0.20 26.29 -4.27
CA LEU A 118 1.31 25.84 -5.12
C LEU A 118 1.27 26.49 -6.50
N GLU A 119 0.12 26.55 -7.16
CA GLU A 119 -0.04 27.17 -8.48
C GLU A 119 0.19 28.69 -8.44
N ALA A 120 -0.23 29.36 -7.37
CA ALA A 120 0.07 30.77 -7.15
C ALA A 120 1.59 30.99 -7.07
N LYS A 121 2.29 30.18 -6.26
CA LYS A 121 3.76 30.21 -6.18
C LYS A 121 4.41 29.86 -7.52
N ALA A 122 3.88 28.85 -8.21
CA ALA A 122 4.35 28.45 -9.53
C ALA A 122 4.07 29.50 -10.60
N SER A 123 3.23 30.50 -10.35
CA SER A 123 3.04 31.63 -11.27
C SER A 123 4.24 32.58 -11.26
N GLU A 124 4.98 32.64 -10.14
CA GLU A 124 6.16 33.48 -9.95
C GLU A 124 7.44 32.88 -10.55
N GLY A 125 7.44 31.57 -10.86
CA GLY A 125 8.59 30.87 -11.44
C GLY A 125 8.61 29.39 -11.09
N ASP A 126 9.75 28.74 -11.32
CA ASP A 126 9.93 27.33 -10.98
C ASP A 126 9.89 27.13 -9.46
N VAL A 127 9.20 26.06 -9.05
CA VAL A 127 9.08 25.72 -7.63
C VAL A 127 10.22 24.78 -7.26
N ALA A 128 11.17 25.29 -6.46
CA ALA A 128 12.26 24.50 -5.92
C ALA A 128 11.76 23.31 -5.09
N GLU A 129 12.55 22.25 -5.06
CA GLU A 129 12.21 21.01 -4.34
C GLU A 129 11.96 21.26 -2.85
N GLU A 130 12.86 22.00 -2.20
CA GLU A 130 12.76 22.33 -0.78
C GLU A 130 11.51 23.17 -0.47
N ALA A 131 11.03 23.93 -1.47
CA ALA A 131 9.80 24.67 -1.35
C ALA A 131 8.59 23.74 -1.33
N VAL A 132 8.56 22.68 -2.13
CA VAL A 132 7.47 21.68 -2.14
C VAL A 132 7.40 20.95 -0.80
N GLN A 133 8.55 20.57 -0.23
CA GLN A 133 8.60 19.85 1.05
C GLN A 133 8.02 20.67 2.22
N ARG A 134 8.05 22.01 2.13
CA ARG A 134 7.51 22.93 3.13
C ARG A 134 6.02 23.24 2.94
N LEU A 135 5.41 22.80 1.85
CA LEU A 135 3.97 22.98 1.62
C LEU A 135 3.16 22.06 2.54
N SER A 136 1.87 22.34 2.64
CA SER A 136 0.91 21.39 3.21
C SER A 136 1.05 20.03 2.53
N VAL A 137 1.07 18.94 3.30
CA VAL A 137 1.11 17.55 2.80
C VAL A 137 0.01 17.29 1.75
N ALA A 138 -1.14 17.98 1.87
CA ALA A 138 -2.26 17.87 0.96
C ALA A 138 -1.96 18.32 -0.49
N GLY A 139 -0.94 19.17 -0.69
CA GLY A 139 -0.55 19.68 -2.01
C GLY A 139 0.62 18.94 -2.67
N GLN A 140 1.12 17.86 -2.06
CA GLN A 140 2.42 17.28 -2.44
C GLN A 140 2.34 15.98 -3.25
N GLY A 141 1.16 15.34 -3.31
CA GLY A 141 1.03 13.95 -3.73
C GLY A 141 -0.02 13.68 -4.80
N PHE A 142 -0.40 12.40 -4.94
CA PHE A 142 -1.36 11.93 -5.93
C PHE A 142 -2.70 12.67 -5.92
N PRO A 143 -3.31 13.02 -4.77
CA PRO A 143 -4.57 13.78 -4.77
C PRO A 143 -4.48 15.15 -5.45
N ALA A 144 -3.35 15.86 -5.29
CA ALA A 144 -3.12 17.14 -5.96
C ALA A 144 -2.86 16.93 -7.46
N LEU A 145 -2.06 15.92 -7.81
CA LEU A 145 -1.78 15.57 -9.20
C LEU A 145 -3.03 15.13 -9.96
N GLU A 146 -3.95 14.42 -9.30
CA GLU A 146 -5.24 14.04 -9.85
C GLU A 146 -6.06 15.27 -10.23
N ARG A 147 -6.11 16.30 -9.38
CA ARG A 147 -6.85 17.53 -9.72
C ARG A 147 -6.26 18.24 -10.93
N LEU A 148 -4.94 18.32 -11.05
CA LEU A 148 -4.28 18.89 -12.23
C LEU A 148 -4.66 18.15 -13.53
N LEU A 149 -4.83 16.83 -13.46
CA LEU A 149 -5.11 15.99 -14.63
C LEU A 149 -6.60 15.89 -14.98
N TYR A 150 -7.49 16.06 -14.01
CA TYR A 150 -8.92 15.75 -14.19
C TYR A 150 -9.86 16.92 -13.88
N GLU A 151 -9.38 18.02 -13.28
CA GLU A 151 -10.16 19.24 -13.05
C GLU A 151 -9.66 20.40 -13.93
N THR A 152 -10.58 21.26 -14.34
CA THR A 152 -10.26 22.58 -14.89
C THR A 152 -9.96 23.56 -13.75
N ASP A 153 -9.04 24.50 -13.98
CA ASP A 153 -8.68 25.54 -13.02
C ASP A 153 -8.53 26.88 -13.72
N LYS A 154 -8.52 27.95 -12.93
CA LYS A 154 -8.27 29.35 -13.32
C LYS A 154 -6.78 29.67 -13.42
N ALA A 155 -5.89 28.86 -12.84
CA ALA A 155 -4.45 29.01 -12.98
C ALA A 155 -4.01 28.97 -14.45
N THR A 156 -2.95 29.71 -14.80
CA THR A 156 -2.42 29.72 -16.17
C THR A 156 -1.85 28.34 -16.54
N PRO A 157 -1.83 27.97 -17.84
CA PRO A 157 -1.21 26.72 -18.29
C PRO A 157 0.22 26.53 -17.75
N GLN A 158 1.02 27.61 -17.75
CA GLN A 158 2.40 27.60 -17.27
C GLN A 158 2.49 27.30 -15.78
N ALA A 159 1.61 27.91 -14.96
CA ALA A 159 1.57 27.66 -13.52
C ALA A 159 1.17 26.21 -13.21
N ARG A 160 0.14 25.69 -13.90
CA ARG A 160 -0.29 24.29 -13.76
C ARG A 160 0.82 23.32 -14.17
N CYS A 161 1.54 23.63 -15.24
CA CYS A 161 2.69 22.85 -15.69
C CYS A 161 3.79 22.78 -14.63
N ARG A 162 4.21 23.93 -14.11
CA ARG A 162 5.25 24.01 -13.06
C ARG A 162 4.80 23.31 -11.77
N ALA A 163 3.54 23.41 -11.39
CA ALA A 163 2.97 22.67 -10.25
C ALA A 163 2.99 21.15 -10.48
N GLY A 164 2.57 20.68 -11.65
CA GLY A 164 2.57 19.24 -11.98
C GLY A 164 3.97 18.64 -12.06
N VAL A 165 4.94 19.36 -12.63
CA VAL A 165 6.37 18.98 -12.60
C VAL A 165 6.88 18.89 -11.15
N ALA A 166 6.56 19.87 -10.32
CA ALA A 166 6.98 19.90 -8.92
C ALA A 166 6.41 18.72 -8.10
N ILE A 167 5.11 18.44 -8.23
CA ILE A 167 4.43 17.34 -7.51
C ILE A 167 4.95 15.98 -8.00
N SER A 168 5.03 15.77 -9.32
CA SER A 168 5.46 14.48 -9.87
C SER A 168 6.92 14.16 -9.52
N ARG A 169 7.80 15.18 -9.52
CA ARG A 169 9.18 15.04 -9.02
C ARG A 169 9.20 14.70 -7.52
N ASN A 170 8.39 15.37 -6.69
CA ASN A 170 8.29 15.06 -5.26
C ASN A 170 7.85 13.61 -5.00
N LEU A 171 6.88 13.09 -5.75
CA LEU A 171 6.49 11.67 -5.66
C LEU A 171 7.64 10.72 -6.02
N ALA A 172 8.39 11.00 -7.09
CA ALA A 172 9.54 10.20 -7.49
C ALA A 172 10.65 10.20 -6.42
N MET A 173 10.91 11.36 -5.81
CA MET A 173 11.92 11.49 -4.76
C MET A 173 11.52 10.76 -3.48
N ILE A 174 10.27 10.90 -3.03
CA ILE A 174 9.79 10.14 -1.87
C ILE A 174 9.86 8.63 -2.14
N ALA A 175 9.51 8.17 -3.34
CA ALA A 175 9.60 6.75 -3.68
C ALA A 175 11.05 6.24 -3.62
N GLU A 176 12.01 7.01 -4.13
CA GLU A 176 13.44 6.68 -4.05
C GLU A 176 13.97 6.73 -2.61
N GLU A 177 13.57 7.71 -1.80
CA GLU A 177 13.91 7.78 -0.37
C GLU A 177 13.40 6.56 0.42
N ILE A 178 12.21 6.04 0.08
CA ILE A 178 11.68 4.82 0.72
C ILE A 178 12.53 3.62 0.32
N LEU A 179 12.81 3.47 -0.98
CA LEU A 179 13.57 2.33 -1.50
C LEU A 179 15.02 2.33 -0.98
N SER A 180 15.69 3.48 -1.06
CA SER A 180 17.05 3.67 -0.54
C SER A 180 17.10 3.48 0.98
N GLY A 181 16.10 3.95 1.73
CA GLY A 181 16.00 3.73 3.16
C GLY A 181 15.93 2.25 3.55
N TRP A 182 15.25 1.42 2.75
CA TRP A 182 15.25 -0.03 2.97
C TRP A 182 16.58 -0.67 2.63
N ARG A 183 17.28 -0.17 1.60
CA ARG A 183 18.56 -0.73 1.10
C ARG A 183 19.80 -0.20 1.80
N ALA A 184 19.68 0.84 2.63
CA ALA A 184 20.80 1.44 3.34
C ALA A 184 21.54 0.39 4.19
N ALA A 185 22.88 0.50 4.26
CA ALA A 185 23.73 -0.46 4.97
C ALA A 185 23.44 -0.52 6.48
N ASP A 186 22.91 0.56 7.04
CA ASP A 186 22.42 0.68 8.41
C ASP A 186 20.90 0.81 8.51
N GLY A 187 20.19 0.63 7.38
CA GLY A 187 18.74 0.68 7.31
C GLY A 187 18.07 -0.53 7.96
N PRO A 188 16.72 -0.53 8.06
CA PRO A 188 16.00 -1.51 8.88
C PRO A 188 16.23 -2.95 8.40
N LEU A 189 16.22 -3.19 7.09
CA LEU A 189 16.49 -4.52 6.54
C LEU A 189 17.91 -5.02 6.88
N ALA A 190 18.92 -4.15 6.75
CA ALA A 190 20.30 -4.53 7.03
C ALA A 190 20.52 -4.84 8.53
N ARG A 191 19.90 -4.06 9.42
CA ARG A 191 19.87 -4.34 10.87
C ARG A 191 19.20 -5.68 11.17
N LEU A 192 18.02 -5.91 10.59
CA LEU A 192 17.27 -7.14 10.79
C LEU A 192 18.07 -8.38 10.36
N LYS A 193 18.79 -8.31 9.23
CA LYS A 193 19.70 -9.37 8.75
C LYS A 193 20.88 -9.66 9.69
N ARG A 194 21.33 -8.65 10.44
CA ARG A 194 22.36 -8.82 11.48
C ARG A 194 21.78 -9.30 12.82
N GLY A 195 20.47 -9.48 12.92
CA GLY A 195 19.79 -9.79 14.17
C GLY A 195 19.75 -8.58 15.13
N GLU A 196 19.82 -7.36 14.59
CA GLU A 196 19.75 -6.13 15.36
C GLU A 196 18.36 -5.50 15.24
N GLY A 197 17.90 -4.90 16.35
CA GLY A 197 16.70 -4.06 16.33
C GLY A 197 16.94 -2.74 15.60
N ASP A 198 15.84 -2.11 15.22
CA ASP A 198 15.77 -0.74 14.73
C ASP A 198 14.95 0.11 15.73
N PRO A 199 15.54 1.18 16.32
CA PRO A 199 14.87 1.94 17.38
C PRO A 199 13.60 2.66 16.91
N VAL A 200 13.43 2.89 15.61
CA VAL A 200 12.26 3.56 15.04
C VAL A 200 11.19 2.54 14.65
N HIS A 201 11.60 1.41 14.05
CA HIS A 201 10.68 0.52 13.35
C HIS A 201 10.42 -0.82 14.06
N PHE A 202 11.38 -1.36 14.81
CA PHE A 202 11.24 -2.61 15.58
C PHE A 202 12.41 -2.76 16.57
N ALA A 203 12.19 -2.43 17.85
CA ALA A 203 13.26 -2.47 18.85
C ALA A 203 13.89 -3.87 19.03
N ASP A 204 13.11 -4.92 18.76
CA ASP A 204 13.56 -6.31 18.75
C ASP A 204 13.32 -6.91 17.35
N PRO A 205 14.31 -7.54 16.71
CA PRO A 205 14.16 -8.30 15.46
C PRO A 205 12.96 -9.26 15.44
N ALA A 206 12.65 -9.89 16.57
CA ALA A 206 11.54 -10.81 16.68
C ALA A 206 10.18 -10.13 16.47
N GLN A 207 10.09 -8.82 16.70
CA GLN A 207 8.86 -8.04 16.50
C GLN A 207 8.64 -7.64 15.05
N ALA A 208 9.62 -7.77 14.16
CA ALA A 208 9.49 -7.29 12.77
C ALA A 208 8.36 -8.04 12.02
N ALA A 209 8.25 -9.35 12.19
CA ALA A 209 7.15 -10.12 11.58
C ALA A 209 5.80 -9.77 12.19
N ALA A 210 5.75 -9.51 13.50
CA ALA A 210 4.53 -9.04 14.17
C ALA A 210 4.07 -7.69 13.62
N ARG A 211 4.98 -6.74 13.44
CA ARG A 211 4.69 -5.44 12.85
C ARG A 211 4.16 -5.57 11.42
N LEU A 212 4.80 -6.40 10.58
CA LEU A 212 4.32 -6.68 9.21
C LEU A 212 2.96 -7.38 9.19
N MET A 213 2.71 -8.31 10.12
CA MET A 213 1.42 -8.99 10.25
C MET A 213 0.31 -8.01 10.71
N THR A 214 0.63 -7.10 11.62
CA THR A 214 -0.26 -6.00 12.03
C THR A 214 -0.60 -5.07 10.88
N ASP A 215 0.40 -4.66 10.10
CA ASP A 215 0.19 -3.84 8.89
C ASP A 215 -0.71 -4.54 7.87
N LEU A 216 -0.50 -5.84 7.65
CA LEU A 216 -1.28 -6.67 6.76
C LEU A 216 -2.74 -6.79 7.22
N ALA A 217 -2.99 -7.20 8.46
CA ALA A 217 -4.34 -7.32 9.01
C ALA A 217 -5.06 -5.95 9.01
N GLY A 218 -4.36 -4.90 9.46
CA GLY A 218 -4.87 -3.53 9.41
C GLY A 218 -5.09 -3.00 7.98
N GLY A 219 -4.39 -3.54 6.99
CA GLY A 219 -4.56 -3.19 5.58
C GLY A 219 -5.94 -3.59 5.05
N PHE A 220 -6.38 -4.81 5.34
CA PHE A 220 -7.75 -5.25 5.02
C PHE A 220 -8.80 -4.37 5.70
N GLN A 221 -8.58 -4.02 6.97
CA GLN A 221 -9.45 -3.12 7.70
C GLN A 221 -9.49 -1.71 7.08
N ARG A 222 -8.33 -1.14 6.73
CA ARG A 222 -8.24 0.18 6.09
C ARG A 222 -8.97 0.23 4.75
N VAL A 223 -8.94 -0.83 3.94
CA VAL A 223 -9.73 -0.89 2.70
C VAL A 223 -11.23 -0.72 3.01
N ASN A 224 -11.73 -1.40 4.04
CA ASN A 224 -13.13 -1.25 4.46
C ASN A 224 -13.41 0.15 5.01
N ASP A 225 -12.65 0.57 6.03
CA ASP A 225 -12.93 1.74 6.86
C ASP A 225 -12.66 3.06 6.12
N MET A 226 -11.69 3.06 5.21
CA MET A 226 -11.23 4.28 4.53
C MET A 226 -11.67 4.36 3.06
N LYS A 227 -11.90 3.23 2.38
CA LYS A 227 -12.20 3.22 0.93
C LYS A 227 -13.62 2.77 0.58
N LEU A 228 -14.26 1.91 1.37
CA LEU A 228 -15.61 1.39 1.08
C LEU A 228 -16.70 2.03 1.94
N PHE A 229 -16.58 1.98 3.27
CA PHE A 229 -17.60 2.53 4.18
C PHE A 229 -17.86 4.03 3.98
N PRO A 230 -16.85 4.89 3.80
CA PRO A 230 -17.09 6.32 3.61
C PRO A 230 -17.92 6.62 2.37
N VAL A 231 -17.82 5.79 1.32
CA VAL A 231 -18.55 5.91 0.07
C VAL A 231 -19.98 5.38 0.22
N LEU A 232 -20.11 4.20 0.83
CA LEU A 232 -21.36 3.47 0.95
C LEU A 232 -22.40 4.22 1.79
N GLY A 233 -22.00 4.82 2.91
CA GLY A 233 -22.94 5.38 3.88
C GLY A 233 -23.90 4.33 4.46
N SER A 234 -24.77 4.73 5.39
CA SER A 234 -25.71 3.81 6.04
C SER A 234 -26.89 3.37 5.16
N ALA A 235 -27.22 4.16 4.13
CA ALA A 235 -28.34 3.95 3.22
C ALA A 235 -28.03 4.57 1.84
N PRO A 236 -28.76 4.20 0.76
CA PRO A 236 -28.55 4.74 -0.59
C PRO A 236 -28.52 6.26 -0.68
N ASP A 237 -29.45 6.94 0.00
CA ASP A 237 -29.56 8.40 0.08
C ASP A 237 -28.50 9.06 0.99
N MET A 238 -27.80 8.24 1.78
CA MET A 238 -26.68 8.67 2.65
C MET A 238 -25.31 8.32 2.05
N ALA A 239 -25.26 7.78 0.82
CA ALA A 239 -24.03 7.54 0.09
C ALA A 239 -23.25 8.83 -0.15
N ARG A 240 -21.93 8.72 -0.26
CA ARG A 240 -21.04 9.87 -0.49
C ARG A 240 -20.12 9.56 -1.67
N PRO A 241 -20.58 9.71 -2.92
CA PRO A 241 -19.79 9.36 -4.11
C PRO A 241 -18.39 10.00 -4.14
N LYS A 242 -18.30 11.27 -3.75
CA LYS A 242 -17.04 12.03 -3.72
C LYS A 242 -16.12 11.68 -2.55
N ALA A 243 -16.52 10.79 -1.66
CA ALA A 243 -15.65 10.21 -0.65
C ALA A 243 -14.79 9.06 -1.21
N ALA A 244 -15.11 8.56 -2.41
CA ALA A 244 -14.35 7.48 -3.03
C ALA A 244 -12.93 7.95 -3.38
N GLU A 245 -11.94 7.16 -2.99
CA GLU A 245 -10.55 7.46 -3.29
C GLU A 245 -10.33 7.56 -4.80
N GLY A 246 -9.77 8.66 -5.28
CA GLY A 246 -9.50 8.82 -6.71
C GLY A 246 -10.76 8.85 -7.59
N TRP A 247 -11.88 9.39 -7.07
CA TRP A 247 -13.14 9.45 -7.82
C TRP A 247 -13.06 10.31 -9.09
N ARG A 248 -12.17 11.32 -9.14
CA ARG A 248 -12.02 12.20 -10.30
C ARG A 248 -11.44 11.45 -11.50
N SER A 249 -10.53 10.52 -11.22
CA SER A 249 -9.88 9.68 -12.20
C SER A 249 -10.60 8.33 -12.41
N GLY A 250 -11.76 8.13 -11.78
CA GLY A 250 -12.53 6.89 -11.88
C GLY A 250 -11.79 5.65 -11.37
N ARG A 251 -10.75 5.82 -10.53
CA ARG A 251 -9.84 4.72 -10.17
C ARG A 251 -10.14 4.02 -8.86
N SER A 252 -11.23 4.37 -8.17
CA SER A 252 -11.51 3.88 -6.82
C SER A 252 -11.52 2.36 -6.71
N ALA A 253 -12.26 1.68 -7.60
CA ALA A 253 -12.28 0.22 -7.64
C ALA A 253 -10.92 -0.38 -8.04
N ARG A 254 -10.20 0.25 -8.98
CA ARG A 254 -8.84 -0.15 -9.39
C ARG A 254 -7.86 -0.10 -8.23
N ALA A 255 -7.87 0.97 -7.44
CA ALA A 255 -7.01 1.13 -6.27
C ALA A 255 -7.28 0.02 -5.22
N ILE A 256 -8.56 -0.29 -4.96
CA ILE A 256 -8.95 -1.37 -4.04
C ILE A 256 -8.45 -2.73 -4.55
N ARG A 257 -8.63 -3.02 -5.85
CA ARG A 257 -8.17 -4.28 -6.45
C ARG A 257 -6.64 -4.42 -6.33
N ALA A 258 -5.88 -3.35 -6.62
CA ALA A 258 -4.43 -3.35 -6.49
C ALA A 258 -3.98 -3.57 -5.03
N ALA A 259 -4.60 -2.88 -4.08
CA ALA A 259 -4.30 -3.03 -2.65
C ALA A 259 -4.58 -4.46 -2.16
N VAL A 260 -5.75 -5.01 -2.49
CA VAL A 260 -6.18 -6.35 -2.03
C VAL A 260 -5.36 -7.47 -2.68
N ALA A 261 -5.01 -7.35 -3.96
CA ALA A 261 -4.09 -8.30 -4.59
C ALA A 261 -2.71 -8.31 -3.89
N SER A 262 -2.23 -7.14 -3.47
CA SER A 262 -0.96 -7.04 -2.74
C SER A 262 -1.07 -7.65 -1.32
N LEU A 263 -2.12 -7.28 -0.58
CA LEU A 263 -2.41 -7.85 0.74
C LEU A 263 -2.53 -9.38 0.70
N ALA A 264 -3.24 -9.93 -0.27
CA ALA A 264 -3.38 -11.37 -0.43
C ALA A 264 -2.04 -12.05 -0.77
N ALA A 265 -1.21 -11.43 -1.60
CA ALA A 265 0.13 -11.93 -1.86
C ALA A 265 1.02 -11.94 -0.60
N GLN A 266 0.93 -10.92 0.25
CA GLN A 266 1.64 -10.89 1.54
C GLN A 266 1.12 -11.97 2.49
N ALA A 267 -0.21 -12.10 2.60
CA ALA A 267 -0.86 -13.09 3.44
C ALA A 267 -0.46 -14.52 3.06
N ARG A 268 -0.34 -14.82 1.77
CA ARG A 268 0.13 -16.13 1.29
C ARG A 268 1.58 -16.44 1.68
N ILE A 269 2.45 -15.43 1.81
CA ILE A 269 3.82 -15.62 2.31
C ILE A 269 3.81 -16.04 3.78
N PHE A 270 2.99 -15.38 4.61
CA PHE A 270 2.80 -15.81 5.99
C PHE A 270 2.13 -17.19 6.10
N ALA A 271 1.10 -17.45 5.29
CA ALA A 271 0.41 -18.74 5.27
C ALA A 271 1.32 -19.90 4.87
N ALA A 272 2.29 -19.68 3.97
CA ALA A 272 3.27 -20.70 3.61
C ALA A 272 4.17 -21.14 4.80
N ALA A 273 4.28 -20.30 5.84
CA ALA A 273 4.99 -20.64 7.08
C ALA A 273 4.10 -21.32 8.14
N ALA A 274 2.78 -21.38 7.92
CA ALA A 274 1.79 -21.92 8.86
C ALA A 274 1.48 -23.41 8.57
N PRO A 275 0.81 -24.14 9.48
CA PRO A 275 0.30 -25.49 9.21
C PRO A 275 -0.57 -25.54 7.94
N LYS A 276 -0.47 -26.64 7.19
CA LYS A 276 -1.06 -26.75 5.84
C LYS A 276 -2.57 -26.57 5.81
N ASP A 277 -3.27 -27.06 6.83
CA ASP A 277 -4.71 -26.91 7.01
C ASP A 277 -5.11 -25.46 7.26
N VAL A 278 -4.37 -24.75 8.12
CA VAL A 278 -4.54 -23.31 8.36
C VAL A 278 -4.27 -22.52 7.07
N ALA A 279 -3.18 -22.83 6.38
CA ALA A 279 -2.80 -22.16 5.13
C ALA A 279 -3.86 -22.34 4.04
N ALA A 280 -4.40 -23.54 3.88
CA ALA A 280 -5.44 -23.83 2.89
C ALA A 280 -6.77 -23.13 3.19
N ALA A 281 -7.17 -23.05 4.47
CA ALA A 281 -8.36 -22.32 4.87
C ALA A 281 -8.22 -20.82 4.56
N VAL A 282 -7.10 -20.21 4.95
CA VAL A 282 -6.84 -18.78 4.70
C VAL A 282 -6.75 -18.48 3.21
N ASP A 283 -6.10 -19.32 2.40
CA ASP A 283 -6.01 -19.10 0.95
C ASP A 283 -7.38 -19.08 0.27
N LYS A 284 -8.32 -19.93 0.73
CA LYS A 284 -9.71 -19.92 0.25
C LYS A 284 -10.38 -18.57 0.54
N ASP A 285 -10.24 -18.03 1.75
CA ASP A 285 -10.88 -16.78 2.13
C ASP A 285 -10.19 -15.55 1.50
N LEU A 286 -8.88 -15.60 1.28
CA LEU A 286 -8.16 -14.62 0.44
C LEU A 286 -8.66 -14.63 -1.00
N ALA A 287 -8.83 -15.80 -1.61
CA ALA A 287 -9.36 -15.93 -2.97
C ALA A 287 -10.81 -15.43 -3.06
N ALA A 288 -11.62 -15.64 -2.02
CA ALA A 288 -12.96 -15.09 -1.93
C ALA A 288 -12.95 -13.54 -1.84
N ALA A 289 -12.02 -12.97 -1.08
CA ALA A 289 -11.83 -11.52 -0.99
C ALA A 289 -11.40 -10.92 -2.34
N GLU A 290 -10.40 -11.51 -3.00
CA GLU A 290 -9.96 -11.12 -4.36
C GLU A 290 -11.11 -11.19 -5.37
N ALA A 291 -11.89 -12.28 -5.35
CA ALA A 291 -13.04 -12.45 -6.24
C ALA A 291 -14.17 -11.44 -5.94
N ALA A 292 -14.37 -11.07 -4.68
CA ALA A 292 -15.37 -10.08 -4.29
C ALA A 292 -14.96 -8.67 -4.76
N VAL A 293 -13.70 -8.27 -4.58
CA VAL A 293 -13.22 -6.96 -5.04
C VAL A 293 -13.12 -6.86 -6.57
N ALA A 294 -12.88 -7.97 -7.26
CA ALA A 294 -12.94 -8.02 -8.72
C ALA A 294 -14.34 -7.70 -9.26
N LYS A 295 -15.39 -8.00 -8.49
CA LYS A 295 -16.80 -7.71 -8.83
C LYS A 295 -17.26 -6.32 -8.42
N LEU A 296 -16.42 -5.53 -7.76
CA LEU A 296 -16.75 -4.15 -7.46
C LEU A 296 -17.04 -3.39 -8.75
N PRO A 297 -18.10 -2.57 -8.79
CA PRO A 297 -18.34 -1.72 -9.94
C PRO A 297 -17.23 -0.66 -10.09
N ASP A 298 -16.94 -0.24 -11.31
CA ASP A 298 -15.85 0.74 -11.54
C ASP A 298 -16.14 2.10 -10.91
N ASP A 299 -17.38 2.58 -11.05
CA ASP A 299 -17.88 3.74 -10.30
C ASP A 299 -18.53 3.29 -8.97
N LEU A 300 -17.74 3.32 -7.91
CA LEU A 300 -18.19 3.01 -6.55
C LEU A 300 -19.20 4.02 -6.02
N GLY A 301 -19.10 5.29 -6.44
CA GLY A 301 -19.98 6.34 -5.97
C GLY A 301 -21.40 6.15 -6.47
N GLN A 302 -21.56 5.95 -7.78
CA GLN A 302 -22.84 5.62 -8.38
C GLN A 302 -23.40 4.28 -7.87
N ALA A 303 -22.54 3.28 -7.67
CA ALA A 303 -22.96 1.99 -7.13
C ALA A 303 -23.48 2.10 -5.69
N ALA A 304 -22.92 2.99 -4.88
CA ALA A 304 -23.38 3.23 -3.52
C ALA A 304 -24.78 3.84 -3.47
N GLU A 305 -25.17 4.68 -4.43
CA GLU A 305 -26.49 5.30 -4.49
C GLU A 305 -27.60 4.34 -5.00
N ASP A 306 -27.23 3.21 -5.61
CA ASP A 306 -28.18 2.27 -6.20
C ASP A 306 -28.41 1.05 -5.28
N PRO A 307 -29.63 0.85 -4.72
CA PRO A 307 -29.96 -0.30 -3.89
C PRO A 307 -29.64 -1.67 -4.52
N LYS A 308 -29.65 -1.78 -5.85
CA LYS A 308 -29.36 -3.03 -6.56
C LYS A 308 -27.86 -3.30 -6.71
N ARG A 309 -27.01 -2.28 -6.59
CA ARG A 309 -25.55 -2.40 -6.78
C ARG A 309 -24.78 -2.38 -5.46
N ARG A 310 -25.33 -1.78 -4.40
CA ARG A 310 -24.78 -1.83 -3.03
C ARG A 310 -24.39 -3.23 -2.54
N PRO A 311 -25.17 -4.31 -2.80
CA PRO A 311 -24.82 -5.65 -2.32
C PRO A 311 -23.44 -6.14 -2.78
N ALA A 312 -22.93 -5.69 -3.93
CA ALA A 312 -21.58 -6.04 -4.38
C ALA A 312 -20.49 -5.42 -3.48
N MET A 313 -20.69 -4.17 -3.02
CA MET A 313 -19.79 -3.51 -2.08
C MET A 313 -19.86 -4.15 -0.69
N GLU A 314 -21.07 -4.48 -0.23
CA GLU A 314 -21.29 -5.16 1.06
C GLU A 314 -20.66 -6.56 1.08
N ALA A 315 -20.77 -7.31 -0.02
CA ALA A 315 -20.11 -8.60 -0.18
C ALA A 315 -18.57 -8.48 -0.14
N ALA A 316 -18.00 -7.46 -0.79
CA ALA A 316 -16.56 -7.17 -0.71
C ALA A 316 -16.13 -6.85 0.73
N ILE A 317 -16.89 -6.00 1.44
CA ILE A 317 -16.63 -5.66 2.85
C ILE A 317 -16.62 -6.93 3.72
N ALA A 318 -17.64 -7.79 3.56
CA ALA A 318 -17.75 -9.02 4.33
C ALA A 318 -16.55 -9.96 4.06
N ALA A 319 -16.17 -10.15 2.79
CA ALA A 319 -15.04 -11.01 2.44
C ALA A 319 -13.70 -10.48 2.97
N LEU A 320 -13.48 -9.16 2.90
CA LEU A 320 -12.27 -8.53 3.46
C LEU A 320 -12.20 -8.66 4.99
N LYS A 321 -13.34 -8.57 5.69
CA LYS A 321 -13.41 -8.82 7.13
C LYS A 321 -13.12 -10.28 7.48
N THR A 322 -13.57 -11.23 6.67
CA THR A 322 -13.23 -12.65 6.85
C THR A 322 -11.71 -12.84 6.72
N ALA A 323 -11.12 -12.38 5.62
CA ALA A 323 -9.67 -12.45 5.40
C ALA A 323 -8.85 -11.81 6.54
N GLN A 324 -9.26 -10.63 7.03
CA GLN A 324 -8.65 -10.00 8.20
C GLN A 324 -8.73 -10.90 9.45
N ASN A 325 -9.91 -11.46 9.73
CA ASN A 325 -10.12 -12.31 10.90
C ASN A 325 -9.28 -13.58 10.84
N ASP A 326 -9.11 -14.20 9.66
CA ASP A 326 -8.30 -15.41 9.51
C ASP A 326 -6.81 -15.14 9.75
N LEU A 327 -6.32 -13.97 9.32
CA LEU A 327 -4.98 -13.54 9.66
C LEU A 327 -4.82 -13.41 11.17
N ALA A 328 -5.75 -12.73 11.83
CA ALA A 328 -5.68 -12.43 13.27
C ALA A 328 -5.89 -13.65 14.17
N LYS A 329 -6.80 -14.56 13.80
CA LYS A 329 -7.26 -15.67 14.65
C LYS A 329 -6.68 -17.02 14.27
N SER A 330 -6.12 -17.14 13.06
CA SER A 330 -5.60 -18.42 12.56
C SER A 330 -4.10 -18.33 12.26
N ILE A 331 -3.68 -17.44 11.37
CA ILE A 331 -2.27 -17.35 10.94
C ILE A 331 -1.37 -16.81 12.04
N ALA A 332 -1.71 -15.66 12.63
CA ALA A 332 -0.86 -15.02 13.63
C ALA A 332 -0.61 -15.93 14.85
N PRO A 333 -1.63 -16.60 15.44
CA PRO A 333 -1.42 -17.57 16.51
C PRO A 333 -0.63 -18.81 16.07
N ALA A 334 -0.87 -19.34 14.87
CA ALA A 334 -0.17 -20.51 14.36
C ALA A 334 1.35 -20.27 14.14
N LEU A 335 1.73 -19.01 13.88
CA LEU A 335 3.12 -18.59 13.73
C LEU A 335 3.74 -18.10 15.05
N GLY A 336 2.98 -17.98 16.13
CA GLY A 336 3.44 -17.34 17.36
C GLY A 336 3.79 -15.86 17.18
N VAL A 337 3.13 -15.20 16.22
CA VAL A 337 3.36 -13.80 15.86
C VAL A 337 2.18 -12.98 16.39
N PRO A 338 2.31 -12.29 17.55
CA PRO A 338 1.20 -11.54 18.10
C PRO A 338 0.90 -10.31 17.22
N LEU A 339 -0.39 -9.99 17.08
CA LEU A 339 -0.79 -8.70 16.52
C LEU A 339 -0.60 -7.60 17.57
N GLY A 340 0.11 -6.54 17.21
CA GLY A 340 0.13 -5.28 17.95
C GLY A 340 -1.06 -4.37 17.61
N PHE A 341 -1.20 -3.28 18.36
CA PHE A 341 -2.16 -2.21 18.07
C PHE A 341 -1.91 -1.61 16.68
N ASN A 342 -2.98 -1.40 15.93
CA ASN A 342 -2.97 -0.57 14.72
C ASN A 342 -3.69 0.78 14.97
N ALA A 343 -3.52 1.74 14.07
CA ALA A 343 -4.07 3.10 14.22
C ALA A 343 -5.61 3.18 14.22
N LEU A 344 -6.31 2.06 13.97
CA LEU A 344 -7.78 1.95 13.99
C LEU A 344 -8.30 1.19 15.23
N ASP A 345 -7.42 0.66 16.10
CA ASP A 345 -7.82 -0.14 17.28
C ASP A 345 -8.17 0.72 18.51
N GLY A 346 -7.96 2.05 18.48
CA GLY A 346 -8.35 2.95 19.57
C GLY A 346 -7.89 4.40 19.41
N ASP A 347 -8.82 5.33 19.72
CA ASP A 347 -8.84 6.81 19.70
C ASP A 347 -8.54 7.58 18.39
#